data_AF-A0A7W7PGT9-F1
#
_entry.id   AF-A0A7W7PGT9-F1
#
_cell.length_a   1.000
_cell.length_b   1.000
_cell.length_c   1.000
_cell.angle_alpha   90.00
_cell.angle_beta   90.00
_cell.angle_gamma   90.00
#
_symmetry.space_group_name_H-M   'P 1'
#
loop_
_entity.id
_entity.type
_entity.pdbx_description
1 polymer ?
#
loop_
_entity_poly.entity_id
_entity_poly.type
_entity_poly.pdbx_seq_one_letter_code
_entity_poly.pdbx_strand_id
1 'polypeptide(L)'
;MGPATFPHDLVQAQRDWFAVCEALAAPRPHATAALRRRLMRLSARVWGHPFWSSGRGRSPAARVELRRLVRSQQREGAGTP
;
A
#
# COMPACT_ATOMS: atom_id res chain seq x y z
N MET A 1 3.66 -24.39 -2.91
CA MET A 1 4.44 -23.16 -2.63
C MET A 1 3.55 -22.24 -1.81
N GLY A 2 3.87 -22.02 -0.53
CA GLY A 2 3.06 -21.19 0.36
C GLY A 2 3.04 -19.72 -0.08
N PRO A 3 2.01 -18.95 0.32
CA PRO A 3 1.85 -17.57 -0.10
C PRO A 3 3.11 -16.78 0.26
N ALA A 4 3.63 -16.01 -0.71
CA ALA A 4 4.76 -15.11 -0.44
C ALA A 4 4.35 -14.15 0.68
N THR A 5 4.92 -14.33 1.86
CA THR A 5 4.66 -13.45 3.00
C THR A 5 5.36 -12.13 2.72
N PHE A 6 4.58 -11.10 2.39
CA PHE A 6 5.11 -9.75 2.27
C PHE A 6 5.52 -9.23 3.65
N PRO A 7 6.60 -8.44 3.73
CA PRO A 7 6.95 -7.74 4.96
C PRO A 7 5.78 -6.89 5.48
N HIS A 8 5.53 -6.94 6.78
CA HIS A 8 4.40 -6.27 7.41
C HIS A 8 4.45 -4.75 7.19
N ASP A 9 5.63 -4.14 7.25
CA ASP A 9 5.85 -2.72 7.02
C ASP A 9 5.55 -2.31 5.57
N LEU A 10 5.87 -3.16 4.60
CA LEU A 10 5.51 -2.95 3.20
C LEU A 10 3.99 -3.04 2.97
N VAL A 11 3.33 -4.00 3.62
CA VAL A 11 1.87 -4.13 3.60
C VAL A 11 1.22 -2.91 4.24
N GLN A 12 1.72 -2.45 5.39
CA GLN A 12 1.22 -1.25 6.07
C GLN A 12 1.43 0.01 5.23
N ALA A 13 2.61 0.18 4.61
CA ALA A 13 2.88 1.32 3.75
C ALA A 13 1.93 1.38 2.54
N GLN A 14 1.61 0.22 1.96
CA GLN A 14 0.66 0.12 0.86
C GLN A 14 -0.80 0.39 1.31
N ARG A 15 -1.18 -0.05 2.52
CA ARG A 15 -2.49 0.28 3.13
C ARG A 15 -2.64 1.78 3.34
N ASP A 16 -1.66 2.41 3.96
CA ASP A 16 -1.61 3.85 4.18
C ASP A 16 -1.67 4.62 2.85
N TRP A 17 -1.02 4.11 1.81
CA TRP A 17 -1.03 4.72 0.49
C TRP A 17 -2.44 4.74 -0.10
N PHE A 18 -3.19 3.63 -0.02
CA PHE A 18 -4.58 3.60 -0.47
C PHE A 18 -5.47 4.55 0.33
N ALA A 19 -5.33 4.58 1.66
CA ALA A 19 -6.09 5.51 2.50
C ALA A 19 -5.84 6.98 2.14
N VAL A 20 -4.58 7.34 1.82
CA VAL A 20 -4.25 8.70 1.35
C VAL A 20 -4.84 8.99 -0.03
N CYS A 21 -4.85 8.01 -0.94
CA CYS A 21 -5.50 8.16 -2.24
C CYS A 21 -7.01 8.36 -2.10
N GLU A 22 -7.69 7.61 -1.23
CA GLU A 22 -9.11 7.77 -0.94
C GLU A 22 -9.41 9.14 -0.32
N ALA A 23 -8.61 9.57 0.67
CA ALA A 23 -8.74 10.89 1.27
C ALA A 23 -8.55 12.02 0.26
N LEU A 24 -7.64 11.85 -0.72
CA LEU A 24 -7.45 12.82 -1.82
C LEU A 24 -8.58 12.81 -2.84
N ALA A 25 -9.27 11.67 -3.02
CA ALA A 25 -10.41 11.54 -3.92
C ALA A 25 -11.73 12.07 -3.33
N ALA A 26 -11.77 12.38 -2.03
CA ALA A 26 -12.96 12.94 -1.38
C ALA A 26 -13.33 14.33 -1.97
N PRO A 27 -14.63 14.71 -2.04
CA PRO A 27 -15.09 15.94 -2.70
C PRO A 27 -14.52 17.26 -2.16
N ARG A 28 -14.01 17.27 -0.92
CA ARG A 28 -13.32 18.42 -0.29
C ARG A 28 -12.24 17.90 0.66
N PRO A 29 -11.04 17.55 0.16
CA PRO A 29 -10.01 17.00 1.00
C PRO A 29 -9.49 18.07 1.96
N HIS A 30 -9.72 17.89 3.26
CA HIS A 30 -9.05 18.70 4.27
C HIS A 30 -7.55 18.38 4.26
N ALA A 31 -6.72 19.42 4.36
CA ALA A 31 -5.26 19.28 4.40
C ALA A 31 -4.61 18.60 3.17
N THR A 32 -5.06 18.94 1.95
CA THR A 32 -4.49 18.45 0.68
C THR A 32 -2.96 18.52 0.60
N ALA A 33 -2.33 19.59 1.12
CA ALA A 33 -0.88 19.71 1.15
C ALA A 33 -0.22 18.66 2.06
N ALA A 34 -0.81 18.37 3.22
CA ALA A 34 -0.34 17.33 4.12
C ALA A 34 -0.54 15.93 3.52
N LEU A 35 -1.68 15.69 2.87
CA LEU A 35 -1.96 14.43 2.16
C LEU A 35 -0.97 14.20 1.01
N ARG A 36 -0.68 15.22 0.19
CA ARG A 36 0.33 15.12 -0.88
C ARG A 36 1.73 14.83 -0.32
N ARG A 37 2.15 15.49 0.76
CA ARG A 37 3.42 15.17 1.45
C ARG A 37 3.45 13.74 1.99
N ARG A 38 2.33 13.27 2.56
CA ARG A 38 2.21 11.89 3.03
C ARG A 38 2.29 10.90 1.87
N LEU A 39 1.64 11.18 0.74
CA LEU A 39 1.70 10.37 -0.47
C LEU A 39 3.13 10.24 -1.00
N MET A 40 3.90 11.33 -1.06
CA MET A 40 5.30 11.30 -1.50
C MET A 40 6.17 10.44 -0.59
N ARG A 41 6.04 10.59 0.74
CA ARG A 41 6.78 9.76 1.71
C ARG A 41 6.41 8.28 1.62
N LEU A 42 5.14 7.97 1.47
CA LEU A 42 4.66 6.59 1.30
C LEU A 42 5.13 5.98 -0.01
N SER A 43 5.08 6.75 -1.11
CA SER A 43 5.65 6.33 -2.39
C SER A 43 7.13 6.01 -2.24
N ALA A 44 7.93 6.87 -1.61
CA ALA A 44 9.35 6.59 -1.38
C ALA A 44 9.57 5.30 -0.57
N ARG A 45 8.77 5.07 0.48
CA ARG A 45 8.85 3.85 1.31
C ARG A 45 8.45 2.59 0.55
N VAL A 46 7.36 2.64 -0.22
CA VAL A 46 6.90 1.50 -1.02
C VAL A 46 7.90 1.23 -2.13
N TRP A 47 8.22 2.18 -3.01
CA TRP A 47 9.09 1.93 -4.17
C TRP A 47 10.56 1.70 -3.80
N GLY A 48 11.05 2.29 -2.71
CA GLY A 48 12.42 2.12 -2.22
C GLY A 48 12.61 0.92 -1.29
N HIS A 49 11.60 0.08 -1.09
CA HIS A 49 11.67 -1.00 -0.12
C HIS A 49 12.69 -2.08 -0.52
N PRO A 50 13.59 -2.53 0.38
CA PRO A 50 14.61 -3.55 0.08
C PRO A 50 14.05 -4.88 -0.43
N PHE A 51 12.81 -5.20 -0.07
CA PHE A 51 12.07 -6.37 -0.58
C PHE A 51 12.07 -6.45 -2.11
N TRP A 52 11.99 -5.33 -2.83
CA TRP A 52 11.95 -5.35 -4.30
C TRP A 52 13.27 -5.78 -4.93
N SER A 53 14.38 -5.61 -4.21
CA SER A 53 15.70 -6.11 -4.61
C SER A 53 15.92 -7.57 -4.20
N SER A 54 15.05 -8.12 -3.35
CA SER A 54 15.11 -9.53 -2.94
C SER A 54 14.59 -10.45 -4.04
N GLY A 55 15.03 -11.71 -4.04
CA GLY A 55 14.59 -12.72 -5.02
C GLY A 55 13.07 -12.89 -5.10
N ARG A 56 12.32 -12.64 -4.02
CA ARG A 56 10.85 -12.71 -3.99
C ARG A 56 10.16 -11.45 -4.54
N GLY A 57 10.78 -10.28 -4.41
CA GLY A 57 10.22 -9.01 -4.86
C GLY A 57 10.69 -8.54 -6.24
N ARG A 58 11.63 -9.24 -6.87
CA ARG A 58 12.21 -8.85 -8.16
C ARG A 58 11.22 -8.92 -9.33
N SER A 59 10.14 -9.71 -9.18
CA SER A 59 9.11 -9.84 -10.20
C SER A 59 8.16 -8.63 -10.21
N PRO A 60 7.82 -8.05 -11.38
CA PRO A 60 6.77 -7.04 -11.49
C PRO A 60 5.42 -7.51 -10.94
N ALA A 61 5.15 -8.82 -10.98
CA ALA A 61 3.93 -9.43 -10.44
C ALA A 61 3.82 -9.26 -8.91
N ALA A 62 4.94 -9.21 -8.19
CA ALA A 62 4.95 -9.05 -6.73
C ALA A 62 4.30 -7.71 -6.29
N ARG A 63 4.42 -6.65 -7.10
CA ARG A 63 3.72 -5.36 -6.85
C ARG A 63 2.22 -5.46 -7.08
N VAL A 64 1.78 -6.28 -8.02
CA VAL A 64 0.36 -6.53 -8.28
C VAL A 64 -0.23 -7.37 -7.14
N GLU A 65 0.48 -8.41 -6.72
CA GLU A 65 0.10 -9.27 -5.59
C GLU A 65 -0.01 -8.49 -4.28
N LEU A 66 0.96 -7.61 -3.97
CA LEU A 66 0.88 -6.73 -2.80
C LEU A 66 -0.40 -5.87 -2.82
N ARG A 67 -0.71 -5.25 -3.97
CA ARG A 67 -1.92 -4.43 -4.11
C ARG A 67 -3.20 -5.25 -3.99
N ARG A 68 -3.23 -6.48 -4.52
CA ARG A 68 -4.36 -7.41 -4.38
C ARG A 68 -4.56 -7.82 -2.93
N LEU A 69 -3.49 -8.27 -2.26
CA LEU A 69 -3.51 -8.65 -0.84
C LEU A 69 -4.10 -7.53 0.02
N VAL A 70 -3.58 -6.32 -0.11
CA VAL A 70 -4.06 -5.18 0.68
C VAL A 70 -5.52 -4.85 0.37
N ARG A 71 -5.95 -4.90 -0.89
CA ARG A 71 -7.36 -4.68 -1.23
C ARG A 71 -8.27 -5.76 -0.67
N SER A 72 -7.85 -7.03 -0.67
CA SER A 72 -8.60 -8.11 -0.05
C SER A 72 -8.75 -7.88 1.46
N GLN A 73 -7.66 -7.54 2.15
CA GLN A 73 -7.70 -7.22 3.59
C GLN A 73 -8.60 -6.02 3.93
N GLN A 74 -8.60 -4.97 3.10
CA GLN A 74 -9.49 -3.82 3.30
C GLN A 74 -10.96 -4.19 3.11
N ARG A 75 -11.27 -5.09 2.17
CA ARG A 75 -12.64 -5.61 1.97
C ARG A 75 -13.09 -6.49 3.12
N GLU A 76 -12.20 -7.33 3.62
CA GLU A 76 -12.46 -8.19 4.79
C GLU A 76 -12.65 -7.35 6.07
N GLY A 77 -11.83 -6.31 6.27
CA GLY A 77 -11.97 -5.38 7.40
C GLY A 77 -13.18 -4.43 7.31
N ALA A 78 -13.69 -4.16 6.11
CA ALA A 78 -14.93 -3.39 5.91
C ALA A 78 -16.21 -4.24 6.12
N GLY A 79 -16.06 -5.56 6.34
CA GLY A 79 -17.17 -6.51 6.49
C GLY A 79 -17.50 -6.90 7.93
N THR A 80 -16.99 -6.19 8.96
CA THR A 80 -17.29 -6.51 10.37
C THR A 80 -18.31 -5.52 10.93
N PRO A 81 -19.54 -5.96 11.30
CA PRO A 81 -20.55 -5.13 11.96
C PRO A 81 -20.21 -4.81 13.41
#